data_AF-A0A318HPE7-F1
#
_entry.id   AF-A0A318HPE7-F1
#
_cell.length_a   1.000
_cell.length_b   1.000
_cell.length_c   1.000
_cell.angle_alpha   90.00
_cell.angle_beta   90.00
_cell.angle_gamma   90.00
#
_symmetry.space_group_name_H-M   'P 1'
#
loop_
_entity.id
_entity.type
_entity.pdbx_description
1 polymer ?
#
loop_
_entity_poly.entity_id
_entity_poly.type
_entity_poly.pdbx_seq_one_letter_code
_entity_poly.pdbx_strand_id
1 'polypeptide(L)'
;MDYLNTHKVSSLYKRYNPEEAQRFRNKLKVHYTPKHGSLLDIAEIELTLTTRQCLNRRIDNLDTLRKELSAWELEKLDEREKVYKIKSLFS
;
A
#
# COMPACT_ATOMS: atom_id res chain seq x y z
N MET A 1 5.70 0.67 8.41
CA MET A 1 4.60 1.58 8.80
C MET A 1 5.23 2.92 9.06
N ASP A 2 4.60 3.98 8.57
CA ASP A 2 5.09 5.33 8.81
C ASP A 2 5.26 5.61 10.31
N TYR A 3 6.14 6.56 10.63
CA TYR A 3 6.35 7.05 11.99
C TYR A 3 5.36 8.17 12.32
N LEU A 4 4.11 8.08 11.84
CA LEU A 4 3.06 9.02 12.22
C LEU A 4 2.34 8.50 13.47
N ASN A 5 2.04 9.39 14.42
CA ASN A 5 1.35 9.05 15.67
C ASN A 5 -0.13 8.64 15.50
N THR A 6 -0.57 8.44 14.26
CA THR A 6 -1.94 8.11 13.85
C THR A 6 -2.27 6.63 14.04
N HIS A 7 -1.27 5.75 13.93
CA HIS A 7 -1.46 4.31 13.98
C HIS A 7 -1.04 3.72 15.33
N LYS A 8 -2.03 3.27 16.11
CA LYS A 8 -1.79 2.66 17.43
C LYS A 8 -2.42 1.28 17.49
N VAL A 9 -1.74 0.36 18.16
CA VAL A 9 -2.27 -1.00 18.43
C VAL A 9 -3.61 -0.93 19.17
N SER A 10 -3.83 0.10 19.99
CA SER A 10 -5.12 0.35 20.67
C SER A 10 -6.29 0.54 19.70
N SER A 11 -6.05 0.97 18.46
CA SER A 11 -7.10 1.05 17.43
C SER A 11 -7.69 -0.31 17.07
N LEU A 12 -6.95 -1.41 17.24
CA LEU A 12 -7.49 -2.77 17.05
C LEU A 12 -8.61 -3.06 18.08
N TYR A 13 -8.41 -2.69 19.34
CA TYR A 13 -9.38 -2.89 20.41
C TYR A 13 -10.58 -1.92 20.31
N LYS A 14 -10.45 -0.82 19.57
CA LYS A 14 -11.59 0.04 19.24
C LYS A 14 -12.48 -0.55 18.14
N ARG A 15 -11.91 -1.37 17.25
CA ARG A 15 -12.61 -1.89 16.07
C ARG A 15 -13.13 -3.32 16.25
N TYR A 16 -12.36 -4.18 16.89
CA TYR A 16 -12.65 -5.61 17.05
C TYR A 16 -12.96 -5.95 18.51
N ASN A 17 -13.58 -7.10 18.72
CA ASN A 17 -13.73 -7.62 20.08
C ASN A 17 -12.34 -7.91 20.69
N PRO A 18 -12.20 -7.96 22.03
CA PRO A 18 -10.89 -8.08 22.68
C PRO A 18 -10.09 -9.33 22.25
N GLU A 19 -10.77 -10.45 22.02
CA GLU A 19 -10.14 -11.71 21.62
C GLU A 19 -9.54 -11.63 20.21
N GLU A 20 -10.32 -11.12 19.24
CA GLU A 20 -9.86 -10.89 17.86
C GLU A 20 -8.76 -9.84 17.81
N ALA A 21 -8.90 -8.73 18.54
CA ALA A 21 -7.89 -7.68 18.61
C ALA A 21 -6.55 -8.24 19.14
N GLN A 22 -6.59 -9.07 20.19
CA GLN A 22 -5.40 -9.72 20.74
C GLN A 22 -4.80 -10.71 19.72
N ARG A 23 -5.62 -11.50 19.04
CA ARG A 23 -5.17 -12.42 17.99
C ARG A 23 -4.45 -11.68 16.85
N PHE A 24 -4.99 -10.54 16.40
CA PHE A 24 -4.37 -9.72 15.38
C PHE A 24 -3.07 -9.08 15.87
N ARG A 25 -3.08 -8.52 17.09
CA ARG A 25 -1.88 -7.94 17.72
C ARG A 25 -0.74 -8.95 17.79
N ASN A 26 -1.02 -10.19 18.19
CA ASN A 26 0.00 -11.24 18.34
C ASN A 26 0.63 -11.65 16.99
N LYS A 27 -0.11 -11.51 15.89
CA LYS A 27 0.39 -11.82 14.54
C LYS A 27 1.07 -10.62 13.86
N LEU A 28 0.74 -9.40 14.27
CA LEU A 28 1.23 -8.18 13.64
C LEU A 28 2.53 -7.70 14.29
N LYS A 29 3.67 -7.91 13.62
CA LYS A 29 4.93 -7.26 13.97
C LYS A 29 5.04 -5.92 13.25
N VAL A 30 4.85 -4.83 13.98
CA VAL A 30 4.94 -3.48 13.41
C VAL A 30 6.40 -3.05 13.34
N HIS A 31 6.86 -2.78 12.11
CA HIS A 31 8.15 -2.16 11.85
C HIS A 31 7.92 -0.70 11.46
N TYR A 32 8.49 0.23 12.22
CA TYR A 32 8.41 1.66 11.93
C TYR A 32 9.54 2.07 10.98
N THR A 33 9.21 2.82 9.94
CA THR A 33 10.22 3.44 9.08
C THR A 33 10.94 4.56 9.86
N PRO A 34 12.27 4.74 9.68
CA PRO A 34 12.99 5.84 10.29
C PRO A 34 12.37 7.20 9.94
N LYS A 35 12.52 8.22 10.79
CA LYS A 35 11.90 9.56 10.62
C LYS A 35 12.13 10.23 9.25
N HIS A 36 13.23 9.91 8.57
CA HIS A 36 13.56 10.40 7.22
C HIS A 36 13.72 9.27 6.20
N GLY A 37 13.32 8.05 6.55
CA GLY A 37 13.40 6.84 5.73
C GLY A 37 12.15 6.61 4.90
N SER A 38 11.49 7.69 4.51
CA SER A 38 10.21 7.69 3.78
C SER A 38 10.35 6.95 2.43
N LEU A 39 11.52 7.07 1.79
CA LEU A 39 11.95 6.30 0.61
C LEU A 39 12.02 4.77 0.80
N LEU A 40 11.98 4.28 2.03
CA LEU A 40 11.95 2.84 2.35
C LEU A 40 10.52 2.35 2.66
N ASP A 41 9.54 3.25 2.71
CA ASP A 41 8.14 2.89 2.90
C ASP A 41 7.51 2.49 1.55
N ILE A 42 6.97 1.28 1.49
CA ILE A 42 6.38 0.71 0.26
C ILE A 42 5.19 1.56 -0.21
N ALA A 43 4.39 2.09 0.72
CA ALA A 43 3.23 2.90 0.36
C ALA A 43 3.66 4.23 -0.27
N GLU A 44 4.75 4.85 0.22
CA GLU A 44 5.28 6.09 -0.38
C GLU A 44 5.90 5.86 -1.75
N ILE A 45 6.62 4.75 -1.94
CA ILE A 45 7.15 4.34 -3.25
C ILE A 45 5.98 4.18 -4.24
N GLU A 46 4.93 3.46 -3.84
CA GLU A 46 3.76 3.23 -4.66
C GLU A 46 3.01 4.54 -4.99
N LEU A 47 2.86 5.43 -4.01
CA LEU A 47 2.29 6.75 -4.23
C LEU A 47 3.12 7.57 -5.22
N THR A 48 4.45 7.51 -5.14
CA THR A 48 5.35 8.21 -6.07
C THR A 48 5.18 7.69 -7.51
N LEU A 49 5.10 6.36 -7.68
CA LEU A 49 4.88 5.75 -9.00
C LEU A 49 3.51 6.13 -9.55
N THR A 50 2.45 5.99 -8.74
CA THR A 50 1.08 6.35 -9.12
C THR A 50 0.99 7.83 -9.51
N THR A 51 1.67 8.70 -8.77
CA THR A 51 1.71 10.14 -9.07
C THR A 51 2.34 10.41 -10.43
N ARG A 52 3.46 9.75 -10.74
CA ARG A 52 4.17 9.95 -12.01
C ARG A 52 3.45 9.33 -13.20
N GLN A 53 2.86 8.16 -13.03
CA GLN A 53 2.29 7.36 -14.13
C GLN A 53 0.81 7.66 -14.37
N CYS A 54 0.02 7.88 -13.32
CA CYS A 54 -1.43 8.02 -13.40
C CYS A 54 -1.92 9.44 -13.09
N LEU A 55 -1.33 10.10 -12.08
CA LEU A 55 -1.87 11.36 -11.53
C LEU A 55 -1.10 12.61 -11.94
N ASN A 56 -0.19 12.53 -12.92
CA ASN A 56 0.57 13.69 -13.42
C ASN A 56 -0.26 14.59 -14.35
N ARG A 57 -1.55 14.77 -14.03
CA ARG A 57 -2.53 15.59 -14.74
C ARG A 57 -3.67 15.95 -13.81
N ARG A 58 -4.39 17.01 -14.13
CA ARG A 58 -5.61 17.39 -13.41
C ARG A 58 -6.74 16.41 -13.75
N ILE A 59 -7.49 16.01 -12.72
CA ILE A 59 -8.68 15.16 -12.83
C ILE A 59 -9.80 15.86 -12.07
N ASP A 60 -10.86 16.24 -12.78
CA ASP A 60 -11.83 17.20 -12.25
C ASP A 60 -12.95 16.58 -11.39
N ASN A 61 -13.03 15.25 -11.33
CA ASN A 61 -14.03 14.57 -10.50
C ASN A 61 -13.52 13.23 -9.95
N LEU A 62 -14.14 12.80 -8.86
CA LEU A 62 -13.75 11.61 -8.11
C LEU A 62 -13.99 10.30 -8.87
N ASP A 63 -15.04 10.24 -9.70
CA ASP A 63 -15.38 9.01 -10.43
C ASP A 63 -14.37 8.72 -11.54
N THR A 64 -13.93 9.75 -12.26
CA THR A 64 -12.81 9.64 -13.21
C THR A 64 -11.54 9.24 -12.49
N LEU A 65 -11.21 9.88 -11.35
CA LEU A 65 -10.02 9.52 -10.57
C LEU A 65 -10.01 8.03 -10.18
N ARG A 66 -11.13 7.51 -9.69
CA ARG A 66 -11.27 6.10 -9.31
C ARG A 66 -11.07 5.16 -10.51
N LYS A 67 -11.69 5.47 -11.66
CA LYS A 67 -11.56 4.65 -12.87
C LYS A 67 -10.10 4.58 -13.34
N GLU A 68 -9.41 5.71 -13.34
CA GLU A 68 -8.01 5.80 -13.76
C GLU A 68 -7.08 5.03 -12.82
N LEU A 69 -7.28 5.17 -11.50
CA LEU A 69 -6.52 4.41 -10.50
C LEU A 69 -6.74 2.90 -10.65
N SER A 70 -7.99 2.45 -10.84
CA SER A 70 -8.29 1.03 -11.06
C SER A 70 -7.67 0.51 -12.36
N ALA A 71 -7.70 1.29 -13.44
CA ALA A 71 -7.07 0.90 -14.70
C ALA A 71 -5.55 0.76 -14.55
N TRP A 72 -4.90 1.73 -13.90
CA TRP A 72 -3.47 1.71 -13.63
C TRP A 72 -3.06 0.53 -12.73
N GLU A 73 -3.85 0.20 -11.70
CA GLU A 73 -3.59 -0.95 -10.84
C GLU A 73 -3.66 -2.27 -11.62
N LEU A 74 -4.65 -2.43 -12.50
CA LEU A 74 -4.78 -3.61 -13.35
C LEU A 74 -3.61 -3.77 -14.33
N GLU A 75 -3.18 -2.69 -14.97
CA GLU A 75 -2.02 -2.70 -15.87
C GLU A 75 -0.74 -3.13 -15.13
N LYS A 76 -0.53 -2.59 -13.93
CA LYS A 76 0.60 -2.98 -13.06
C LYS A 76 0.55 -4.44 -12.63
N LEU A 77 -0.64 -5.00 -12.38
CA LEU A 77 -0.79 -6.42 -12.04
C LEU A 77 -0.43 -7.32 -13.23
N ASP A 78 -0.85 -6.97 -14.45
CA ASP A 78 -0.48 -7.68 -15.67
C ASP A 78 1.04 -7.63 -15.93
N GLU A 79 1.67 -6.47 -15.74
CA GLU A 79 3.14 -6.34 -15.81
C GLU A 79 3.85 -7.22 -14.78
N ARG A 80 3.35 -7.26 -13.55
CA ARG A 80 3.90 -8.12 -12.48
C ARG A 80 3.78 -9.59 -12.84
N GLU A 81 2.64 -10.04 -13.35
CA GLU A 81 2.44 -11.44 -13.76
C GLU A 81 3.43 -11.86 -14.85
N LYS A 82 3.69 -10.99 -15.84
CA LYS A 82 4.72 -11.22 -16.86
C LYS A 82 6.11 -11.39 -16.24
N VAL A 83 6.48 -10.53 -15.28
CA VAL A 83 7.79 -10.62 -14.58
C VAL A 83 7.91 -11.93 -13.80
N TYR A 84 6.85 -12.36 -13.09
CA TYR A 84 6.87 -13.63 -12.36
C TYR A 84 6.97 -14.84 -13.31
N LYS A 85 6.26 -14.82 -14.44
CA LYS A 85 6.32 -15.88 -15.45
C LYS A 85 7.70 -16.00 -16.10
N ILE A 86 8.35 -14.87 -16.36
CA ILE A 86 9.74 -14.84 -16.86
C ILE A 86 10.68 -15.41 -15.80
N LYS A 87 10.59 -14.98 -14.54
CA LYS A 87 11.44 -15.52 -13.46
C LYS A 87 11.27 -17.02 -13.24
N SER A 88 10.06 -17.57 -13.41
CA SER A 88 9.83 -19.02 -13.32
C SER A 88 10.38 -19.82 -14.49
N LEU A 89 10.68 -19.19 -15.64
CA LEU A 89 11.30 -19.84 -16.79
C LEU A 89 12.83 -19.88 -16.72
N PHE A 90 13.42 -19.10 -15.80
CA PHE A 90 14.87 -19.04 -15.56
C PHE A 90 15.28 -19.66 -14.21
N SER A 91 14.38 -20.43 -13.58
CA SER A 91 14.63 -21.24 -12.38
C SER A 91 14.42 -22.72 -12.68
#